data_AF-A0A0D2MXJ7-F1
#
_entry.id   AF-A0A0D2MXJ7-F1
#
_cell.length_a   1.000
_cell.length_b   1.000
_cell.length_c   1.000
_cell.angle_alpha   90.00
_cell.angle_beta   90.00
_cell.angle_gamma   90.00
#
_symmetry.space_group_name_H-M   'P 1'
#
loop_
_entity.id
_entity.type
_entity.pdbx_description
1 polymer ?
#
loop_
_entity_poly.entity_id
_entity_poly.type
_entity_poly.pdbx_seq_one_letter_code
_entity_poly.pdbx_strand_id
1 'polypeptide(L)'
;PGVQKIKAALRQTRRLLAKDKLAADVRVETERRQRALEAELQQAEVARKERAFALRYHKIKFFERQKVSRKLKQAKKAVDAASSKSEKKKASSELYDLRVDLNYILHYPKAKKYISLFPPEVRKGEEPSAASLAEATKTNADRDEVKKWIREQMESGDLPSEPEVE
;
A
#
# COMPACT_ATOMS: atom_id res chain seq x y z
N PRO A 1 -23.54 -9.09 -0.07
CA PRO A 1 -23.96 -9.35 1.34
C PRO A 1 -23.09 -8.53 2.31
N GLY A 2 -23.67 -7.92 3.35
CA GLY A 2 -22.85 -7.20 4.34
C GLY A 2 -22.06 -8.17 5.22
N VAL A 3 -20.88 -7.76 5.74
CA VAL A 3 -20.02 -8.57 6.64
C VAL A 3 -20.83 -9.22 7.78
N GLN A 4 -21.81 -8.49 8.34
CA GLN A 4 -22.66 -9.00 9.41
C GLN A 4 -23.57 -10.15 8.98
N LYS A 5 -24.08 -10.11 7.73
CA LYS A 5 -24.89 -11.20 7.16
C LYS A 5 -24.05 -12.46 6.96
N ILE A 6 -22.81 -12.32 6.48
CA ILE A 6 -21.86 -13.44 6.34
C ILE A 6 -21.56 -14.05 7.70
N LYS A 7 -21.24 -13.23 8.71
CA LYS A 7 -21.02 -13.70 10.10
C LYS A 7 -22.24 -14.42 10.68
N ALA A 8 -23.45 -13.94 10.40
CA ALA A 8 -24.69 -14.60 10.84
C ALA A 8 -24.88 -15.97 10.18
N ALA A 9 -24.70 -16.06 8.86
CA ALA A 9 -24.76 -17.31 8.11
C ALA A 9 -23.73 -18.32 8.63
N LEU A 10 -22.50 -17.88 8.86
CA LEU A 10 -21.40 -18.72 9.37
C LEU A 10 -21.72 -19.28 10.77
N ARG A 11 -22.29 -18.47 11.67
CA ARG A 11 -22.77 -18.95 12.98
C ARG A 11 -23.88 -20.00 12.84
N GLN A 12 -24.82 -19.80 11.92
CA GLN A 12 -25.90 -20.74 11.66
C GLN A 12 -25.36 -22.07 11.09
N THR A 13 -24.42 -22.00 10.14
CA THR A 13 -23.73 -23.17 9.57
C THR A 13 -22.97 -23.96 10.64
N ARG A 14 -22.22 -23.27 11.52
CA ARG A 14 -21.53 -23.91 12.66
C ARG A 14 -22.51 -24.59 13.64
N ARG A 15 -23.65 -23.95 13.93
CA ARG A 15 -24.71 -24.55 14.76
C ARG A 15 -25.34 -25.79 14.10
N LEU A 16 -25.46 -25.81 12.78
CA LEU A 16 -25.97 -26.98 12.04
C LEU A 16 -24.99 -28.16 12.12
N LEU A 17 -23.70 -27.90 11.93
CA LEU A 17 -22.66 -28.94 12.03
C LEU A 17 -22.51 -29.53 13.44
N ALA A 18 -22.81 -28.73 14.46
CA ALA A 18 -22.77 -29.16 15.87
C ALA A 18 -23.92 -30.11 16.26
N LYS A 19 -24.88 -30.41 15.37
CA LYS A 19 -25.96 -31.38 15.64
C LYS A 19 -25.46 -32.82 15.45
N ASP A 20 -25.77 -33.69 16.41
CA ASP A 20 -25.31 -35.09 16.40
C ASP A 20 -25.98 -35.95 15.31
N LYS A 21 -27.23 -35.65 14.95
CA LYS A 21 -28.02 -36.39 13.95
C LYS A 21 -28.07 -35.63 12.63
N LEU A 22 -26.95 -35.59 11.90
CA LEU A 22 -26.86 -35.02 10.56
C LEU A 22 -26.53 -36.11 9.53
N ALA A 23 -27.25 -36.15 8.42
CA ALA A 23 -26.92 -37.05 7.32
C ALA A 23 -25.53 -36.70 6.75
N ALA A 24 -24.77 -37.72 6.31
CA ALA A 24 -23.40 -37.56 5.85
C ALA A 24 -23.30 -36.55 4.68
N ASP A 25 -24.19 -36.64 3.70
CA ASP A 25 -24.23 -35.73 2.54
C ASP A 25 -24.43 -34.28 2.96
N VAL A 26 -25.37 -34.04 3.88
CA VAL A 26 -25.66 -32.72 4.43
C VAL A 26 -24.48 -32.17 5.22
N ARG A 27 -23.74 -33.03 5.94
CA ARG A 27 -22.52 -32.61 6.66
C ARG A 27 -21.44 -32.14 5.69
N VAL A 28 -21.15 -32.92 4.65
CA VAL A 28 -20.15 -32.55 3.63
C VAL A 28 -20.53 -31.25 2.91
N GLU A 29 -21.79 -31.09 2.52
CA GLU A 29 -22.26 -29.85 1.89
C GLU A 29 -22.15 -28.65 2.84
N THR A 30 -22.51 -28.83 4.11
CA THR A 30 -22.46 -27.78 5.13
C THR A 30 -21.02 -27.37 5.45
N GLU A 31 -20.07 -28.31 5.46
CA GLU A 31 -18.63 -28.02 5.61
C GLU A 31 -18.08 -27.25 4.41
N ARG A 32 -18.45 -27.63 3.18
CA ARG A 32 -18.08 -26.89 1.96
C ARG A 32 -18.62 -25.45 2.04
N ARG A 33 -19.88 -25.30 2.44
CA ARG A 33 -20.51 -24.00 2.65
C ARG A 33 -19.81 -23.19 3.75
N GLN A 34 -19.39 -23.83 4.85
CA GLN A 34 -18.63 -23.15 5.90
C GLN A 34 -17.33 -22.56 5.35
N ARG A 35 -16.54 -23.36 4.61
CA ARG A 35 -15.29 -22.92 4.01
C ARG A 35 -15.50 -21.76 3.04
N ALA A 36 -16.55 -21.83 2.22
CA ALA A 36 -16.92 -20.75 1.30
C ALA A 36 -17.26 -19.44 2.06
N LEU A 37 -18.06 -19.54 3.13
CA LEU A 37 -18.43 -18.39 3.96
C LEU A 37 -17.21 -17.80 4.72
N GLU A 38 -16.27 -18.65 5.14
CA GLU A 38 -15.02 -18.22 5.77
C GLU A 38 -14.14 -17.45 4.78
N ALA A 39 -14.01 -17.94 3.54
CA ALA A 39 -13.28 -17.24 2.49
C ALA A 39 -13.94 -15.90 2.12
N GLU A 40 -15.28 -15.88 1.96
CA GLU A 40 -16.03 -14.65 1.68
C GLU A 40 -15.86 -13.63 2.83
N LEU A 41 -15.86 -14.10 4.08
CA LEU A 41 -15.65 -13.24 5.24
C LEU A 41 -14.26 -12.60 5.23
N GLN A 42 -13.22 -13.38 4.97
CA GLN A 42 -11.84 -12.87 4.90
C GLN A 42 -11.69 -11.80 3.81
N GLN A 43 -12.21 -12.06 2.61
CA GLN A 43 -12.18 -11.09 1.51
C GLN A 43 -12.93 -9.80 1.87
N ALA A 44 -14.10 -9.92 2.51
CA ALA A 44 -14.89 -8.76 2.92
C ALA A 44 -14.19 -7.94 4.03
N GLU A 45 -13.46 -8.59 4.94
CA GLU A 45 -12.67 -7.92 5.98
C GLU A 45 -11.45 -7.21 5.40
N VAL A 46 -10.74 -7.83 4.44
CA VAL A 46 -9.64 -7.20 3.70
C VAL A 46 -10.15 -5.97 2.94
N ALA A 47 -11.22 -6.11 2.15
CA ALA A 47 -11.79 -4.99 1.40
C ALA A 47 -12.25 -3.85 2.31
N ARG A 48 -12.81 -4.16 3.50
CA ARG A 48 -13.18 -3.14 4.50
C ARG A 48 -11.94 -2.41 5.03
N LYS A 49 -10.86 -3.15 5.33
CA LYS A 49 -9.59 -2.57 5.79
C LYS A 49 -8.96 -1.67 4.73
N GLU A 50 -8.94 -2.11 3.48
CA GLU A 50 -8.44 -1.33 2.34
C GLU A 50 -9.22 -0.03 2.17
N ARG A 51 -10.55 -0.08 2.24
CA ARG A 51 -11.40 1.14 2.20
C ARG A 51 -11.09 2.09 3.34
N ALA A 52 -10.95 1.56 4.56
CA ALA A 52 -10.63 2.38 5.73
C ALA A 52 -9.26 3.07 5.58
N PHE A 53 -8.25 2.36 5.08
CA PHE A 53 -6.93 2.92 4.82
C PHE A 53 -6.93 3.90 3.65
N ALA A 54 -7.66 3.60 2.57
CA ALA A 54 -7.83 4.53 1.47
C ALA A 54 -8.36 5.88 1.97
N LEU A 55 -9.43 5.89 2.77
CA LEU A 55 -9.99 7.12 3.34
C LEU A 55 -9.01 7.81 4.30
N ARG A 56 -8.41 7.05 5.24
CA ARG A 56 -7.50 7.59 6.26
C ARG A 56 -6.27 8.25 5.66
N TYR A 57 -5.69 7.64 4.62
CA TYR A 57 -4.44 8.09 4.01
C TYR A 57 -4.64 8.89 2.73
N HIS A 58 -5.88 9.01 2.21
CA HIS A 58 -6.19 9.73 0.97
C HIS A 58 -5.56 11.13 0.94
N LYS A 59 -5.79 11.92 1.98
CA LYS A 59 -5.29 13.31 2.07
C LYS A 59 -3.76 13.36 2.11
N ILE A 60 -3.14 12.46 2.88
CA ILE A 60 -1.67 12.39 3.01
C ILE A 60 -1.05 12.03 1.65
N LYS A 61 -1.52 10.93 1.03
CA LYS A 61 -1.08 10.48 -0.30
C LYS A 61 -1.31 11.55 -1.36
N PHE A 62 -2.42 12.28 -1.30
CA PHE A 62 -2.70 13.39 -2.23
C PHE A 62 -1.64 14.50 -2.13
N PHE A 63 -1.34 14.99 -0.92
CA PHE A 63 -0.36 16.06 -0.76
C PHE A 63 1.07 15.61 -1.11
N GLU A 64 1.43 14.37 -0.78
CA GLU A 64 2.72 13.81 -1.17
C GLU A 64 2.81 13.66 -2.68
N ARG A 65 1.76 13.15 -3.34
CA ARG A 65 1.70 13.04 -4.80
C ARG A 65 1.91 14.41 -5.45
N GLN A 66 1.17 15.42 -5.00
CA GLN A 66 1.32 16.79 -5.51
C GLN A 66 2.74 17.33 -5.29
N LYS A 67 3.37 17.03 -4.16
CA LYS A 67 4.76 17.44 -3.88
C LYS A 67 5.75 16.73 -4.80
N VAL A 68 5.65 15.41 -4.94
CA VAL A 68 6.52 14.62 -5.82
C VAL A 68 6.33 15.05 -7.27
N SER A 69 5.10 15.17 -7.77
CA SER A 69 4.84 15.63 -9.15
C SER A 69 5.44 17.01 -9.45
N ARG A 70 5.44 17.95 -8.49
CA ARG A 70 6.11 19.25 -8.67
C ARG A 70 7.63 19.10 -8.77
N LYS A 71 8.23 18.30 -7.89
CA LYS A 71 9.68 18.00 -7.93
C LYS A 71 10.06 17.28 -9.23
N LEU A 72 9.24 16.34 -9.69
CA LEU A 72 9.44 15.60 -10.93
C LEU A 72 9.47 16.54 -12.14
N LYS A 73 8.55 17.52 -12.19
CA LYS A 73 8.57 18.57 -13.23
C LYS A 73 9.84 19.43 -13.18
N GLN A 74 10.35 19.74 -11.98
CA GLN A 74 11.60 20.49 -11.83
C GLN A 74 12.81 19.66 -12.25
N ALA A 75 12.87 18.39 -11.84
CA ALA A 75 13.94 17.46 -12.19
C ALA A 75 14.01 17.22 -13.71
N LYS A 76 12.87 17.06 -14.39
CA LYS A 76 12.82 16.99 -15.86
C LYS A 76 13.46 18.21 -16.51
N LYS A 77 13.05 19.41 -16.09
CA LYS A 77 13.65 20.67 -16.58
C LYS A 77 15.15 20.76 -16.29
N ALA A 78 15.59 20.27 -15.14
CA ALA A 78 17.01 20.26 -14.77
C ALA A 78 17.83 19.29 -15.64
N VAL A 79 17.26 18.13 -16.00
CA VAL A 79 17.87 17.20 -16.97
C VAL A 79 18.01 17.85 -18.34
N ASP A 80 16.97 18.55 -18.81
CA ASP A 80 16.97 19.23 -20.11
C ASP A 80 17.95 20.41 -20.14
N ALA A 81 18.07 21.16 -19.04
CA ALA A 81 18.95 22.33 -18.92
C ALA A 81 20.41 22.00 -18.58
N ALA A 82 20.71 20.75 -18.17
CA ALA A 82 22.06 20.36 -17.79
C ALA A 82 22.99 20.33 -19.01
N SER A 83 24.14 20.99 -18.91
CA SER A 83 25.12 21.08 -20.01
C SER A 83 26.22 20.03 -19.87
N SER A 84 26.60 19.68 -18.64
CA SER A 84 27.64 18.69 -18.37
C SER A 84 27.09 17.26 -18.28
N LYS A 85 27.88 16.29 -18.75
CA LYS A 85 27.56 14.85 -18.61
C LYS A 85 27.41 14.43 -17.14
N SER A 86 28.17 15.07 -16.23
CA SER A 86 28.09 14.81 -14.78
C SER A 86 26.77 15.33 -14.18
N GLU A 87 26.37 16.53 -14.57
CA GLU A 87 25.11 17.15 -14.14
C GLU A 87 23.90 16.38 -14.67
N LYS A 88 23.92 15.99 -15.95
CA LYS A 88 22.89 15.13 -16.55
C LYS A 88 22.75 13.82 -15.77
N LYS A 89 23.84 13.15 -15.46
CA LYS A 89 23.79 11.89 -14.69
C LYS A 89 23.16 12.07 -13.31
N LYS A 90 23.53 13.14 -12.59
CA LYS A 90 22.94 13.45 -11.27
C LYS A 90 21.45 13.77 -11.38
N ALA A 91 21.07 14.64 -12.32
CA ALA A 91 19.69 15.03 -12.53
C ALA A 91 18.81 13.84 -12.98
N SER A 92 19.32 12.95 -13.85
CA SER A 92 18.62 11.74 -14.26
C SER A 92 18.46 10.73 -13.12
N SER A 93 19.46 10.61 -12.24
CA SER A 93 19.34 9.78 -11.03
C SER A 93 18.26 10.31 -10.10
N GLU A 94 18.25 11.62 -9.85
CA GLU A 94 17.21 12.26 -9.03
C GLU A 94 15.82 12.11 -9.66
N LEU A 95 15.72 12.25 -10.99
CA LEU A 95 14.48 12.02 -11.73
C LEU A 95 13.97 10.58 -11.53
N TYR A 96 14.86 9.59 -11.61
CA TYR A 96 14.51 8.18 -11.37
C TYR A 96 14.02 7.96 -9.94
N ASP A 97 14.72 8.49 -8.93
CA ASP A 97 14.29 8.36 -7.53
C ASP A 97 12.91 9.01 -7.29
N LEU A 98 12.63 10.16 -7.92
CA LEU A 98 11.32 10.79 -7.86
C LEU A 98 10.21 9.98 -8.54
N ARG A 99 10.53 9.23 -9.61
CA ARG A 99 9.60 8.30 -10.26
C ARG A 99 9.29 7.11 -9.36
N VAL A 100 10.31 6.54 -8.69
CA VAL A 100 10.12 5.52 -7.66
C VAL A 100 9.24 6.05 -6.53
N ASP A 101 9.46 7.27 -6.06
CA ASP A 101 8.63 7.91 -5.03
C ASP A 101 7.19 8.10 -5.49
N LEU A 102 6.95 8.46 -6.75
CA LEU A 102 5.61 8.61 -7.30
C LEU A 102 4.90 7.25 -7.36
N ASN A 103 5.57 6.21 -7.88
CA ASN A 103 5.05 4.85 -7.91
C ASN A 103 4.80 4.28 -6.50
N TYR A 104 5.68 4.58 -5.54
CA TYR A 104 5.47 4.24 -4.15
C TYR A 104 4.14 4.82 -3.63
N ILE A 105 3.83 6.09 -3.95
CA ILE A 105 2.57 6.71 -3.54
C ILE A 105 1.40 6.07 -4.28
N LEU A 106 1.48 5.87 -5.59
CA LEU A 106 0.36 5.36 -6.39
C LEU A 106 0.01 3.90 -6.04
N HIS A 107 1.04 3.04 -5.96
CA HIS A 107 0.90 1.59 -5.89
C HIS A 107 1.20 1.01 -4.49
N TYR A 108 1.24 1.85 -3.45
CA TYR A 108 1.41 1.36 -2.07
C TYR A 108 0.38 0.27 -1.71
N PRO A 109 0.80 -0.84 -1.06
CA PRO A 109 -0.10 -1.94 -0.70
C PRO A 109 -1.33 -1.48 0.10
N LYS A 110 -2.53 -1.70 -0.45
CA LYS A 110 -3.81 -1.19 0.09
C LYS A 110 -4.15 -1.74 1.49
N ALA A 111 -3.67 -2.93 1.82
CA ALA A 111 -3.92 -3.59 3.10
C ALA A 111 -2.88 -3.25 4.20
N LYS A 112 -1.83 -2.47 3.88
CA LYS A 112 -0.79 -2.03 4.81
C LYS A 112 -1.00 -0.58 5.24
N LYS A 113 -0.50 -0.23 6.43
CA LYS A 113 -0.45 1.15 6.93
C LYS A 113 0.47 1.96 6.01
N TYR A 114 0.00 3.09 5.50
CA TYR A 114 0.83 3.95 4.66
C TYR A 114 1.94 4.62 5.49
N ILE A 115 3.18 4.55 4.98
CA ILE A 115 4.34 5.24 5.56
C ILE A 115 4.63 6.48 4.72
N SER A 116 4.49 7.66 5.34
CA SER A 116 4.71 8.96 4.69
C SER A 116 6.16 9.14 4.27
N LEU A 117 6.39 9.64 3.06
CA LEU A 117 7.72 10.02 2.56
C LEU A 117 8.21 11.35 3.14
N PHE A 118 7.29 12.23 3.54
CA PHE A 118 7.61 13.56 4.07
C PHE A 118 6.95 13.81 5.44
N PRO A 119 7.39 13.12 6.52
CA PRO A 119 6.86 13.32 7.86
C PRO A 119 6.94 14.77 8.33
N PRO A 120 5.99 15.23 9.16
CA PRO A 120 5.94 16.62 9.64
C PRO A 120 7.12 16.98 10.55
N GLU A 121 7.69 16.02 11.28
CA GLU A 121 8.89 16.19 12.11
C GLU A 121 10.05 16.76 11.29
N VAL A 122 10.28 16.20 10.10
CA VAL A 122 11.29 16.67 9.14
C VAL A 122 10.98 18.07 8.59
N ARG A 123 9.71 18.50 8.59
CA ARG A 123 9.30 19.83 8.09
C ARG A 123 9.43 20.93 9.14
N LYS A 124 9.29 20.60 10.41
CA LYS A 124 9.28 21.58 11.51
C LYS A 124 10.64 21.73 12.19
N GLY A 125 11.62 20.89 11.88
CA GLY A 125 12.94 20.95 12.50
C GLY A 125 12.92 20.60 13.99
N GLU A 126 11.89 19.87 14.42
CA GLU A 126 11.82 19.35 15.79
C GLU A 126 12.77 18.15 15.89
N GLU A 127 13.74 18.24 16.81
CA GLU A 127 14.68 17.16 17.14
C GLU A 127 13.88 15.93 17.62
N PRO A 128 14.00 14.78 16.94
CA PRO A 128 13.31 13.56 17.36
C PRO A 128 13.89 13.06 18.70
N SER A 129 13.02 12.62 19.60
CA SER A 129 13.45 11.93 20.82
C SER A 129 14.12 10.59 20.49
N ALA A 130 14.93 10.04 21.41
CA ALA A 130 15.60 8.75 21.21
C ALA A 130 14.63 7.60 20.87
N ALA A 131 13.40 7.64 21.39
CA ALA A 131 12.36 6.67 21.07
C ALA A 131 11.80 6.85 19.65
N SER A 132 11.62 8.10 19.19
CA SER A 132 11.17 8.37 17.81
C SER A 132 12.26 8.11 16.78
N LEU A 133 13.55 8.19 17.15
CA LEU A 133 14.67 7.76 16.31
C LEU A 133 14.64 6.25 16.04
N ALA A 134 14.49 5.42 17.08
CA ALA A 134 14.39 3.97 16.89
C ALA A 134 13.16 3.58 16.07
N GLU A 135 12.00 4.19 16.32
CA GLU A 135 10.79 3.95 15.54
C GLU A 135 10.90 4.47 14.10
N ALA A 136 11.62 5.57 13.88
CA ALA A 136 11.94 6.10 12.55
C ALA A 136 12.89 5.17 11.78
N THR A 137 13.89 4.56 12.43
CA THR A 137 14.78 3.59 11.74
C THR A 137 14.01 2.40 11.20
N LYS A 138 13.11 1.82 12.00
CA LYS A 138 12.25 0.71 11.57
C LYS A 138 11.28 1.14 10.46
N THR A 139 10.67 2.32 10.61
CA THR A 139 9.75 2.89 9.61
C THR A 139 10.46 3.20 8.29
N ASN A 140 11.73 3.61 8.35
CA ASN A 140 12.56 3.83 7.17
C ASN A 140 12.92 2.51 6.50
N ALA A 141 13.27 1.47 7.26
CA ALA A 141 13.53 0.14 6.72
C ALA A 141 12.29 -0.42 5.97
N ASP A 142 11.11 -0.35 6.60
CA ASP A 142 9.85 -0.79 5.98
C ASP A 142 9.56 0.00 4.69
N ARG A 143 9.89 1.30 4.67
CA ARG A 143 9.73 2.15 3.48
C ARG A 143 10.70 1.72 2.37
N ASP A 144 11.94 1.46 2.72
CA ASP A 144 12.99 1.09 1.77
C ASP A 144 12.73 -0.28 1.15
N GLU A 145 12.18 -1.24 1.93
CA GLU A 145 11.70 -2.52 1.41
C GLU A 145 10.61 -2.34 0.35
N VAL A 146 9.61 -1.49 0.62
CA VAL A 146 8.54 -1.22 -0.34
C VAL A 146 9.11 -0.50 -1.57
N LYS A 147 10.02 0.46 -1.41
CA LYS A 147 10.67 1.13 -2.55
C LYS A 147 11.51 0.16 -3.38
N LYS A 148 12.20 -0.79 -2.75
CA LYS A 148 12.94 -1.84 -3.45
C LYS A 148 12.00 -2.69 -4.30
N TRP A 149 10.89 -3.14 -3.71
CA TRP A 149 9.85 -3.86 -4.45
C TRP A 149 9.30 -3.04 -5.63
N ILE A 150 9.05 -1.74 -5.44
CA ILE A 150 8.63 -0.85 -6.54
C ILE A 150 9.68 -0.79 -7.66
N ARG A 151 10.98 -0.71 -7.33
CA ARG A 151 12.05 -0.72 -8.35
C ARG A 151 12.05 -2.02 -9.15
N GLU A 152 11.94 -3.16 -8.48
CA GLU A 152 11.85 -4.47 -9.13
C GLU A 152 10.62 -4.56 -10.06
N GLN A 153 9.49 -3.98 -9.65
CA GLN A 153 8.28 -3.91 -10.47
C GLN A 153 8.40 -2.94 -11.66
N MET A 154 9.14 -1.84 -11.51
CA MET A 154 9.45 -0.94 -12.63
C MET A 154 10.43 -1.58 -13.62
N GLU A 155 11.40 -2.37 -13.14
CA GLU A 155 12.37 -3.08 -13.98
C GLU A 155 11.74 -4.24 -14.75
N SER A 156 10.78 -4.94 -14.15
CA SER A 156 9.99 -6.00 -14.81
C SER A 156 8.93 -5.47 -15.77
N GLY A 157 8.61 -4.17 -15.71
CA GLY A 157 7.59 -3.53 -16.55
C GLY A 157 6.15 -3.66 -16.04
N ASP A 158 5.96 -4.24 -14.84
CA ASP A 158 4.65 -4.33 -14.17
C ASP A 158 4.17 -2.95 -13.68
N LEU A 159 5.11 -2.04 -13.39
CA LEU A 159 4.84 -0.64 -13.07
C LEU A 159 5.46 0.30 -14.12
N PRO A 160 4.80 1.45 -14.40
CA PRO A 160 5.29 2.41 -15.37
C PRO A 160 6.66 2.97 -14.95
N SER A 161 7.58 3.04 -15.90
CA SER A 161 8.87 3.73 -15.71
C SER A 161 8.69 5.26 -15.66
N GLU A 162 7.61 5.78 -16.25
CA GLU A 162 7.27 7.21 -16.29
C GLU A 162 5.84 7.45 -15.76
N PRO A 163 5.59 7.25 -14.46
CA PRO A 163 4.25 7.35 -13.85
C PRO A 163 3.60 8.73 -13.94
N GLU A 164 4.33 9.76 -14.36
CA GLU A 164 3.84 11.11 -14.56
C GLU A 164 3.14 11.36 -15.91
N VAL A 165 3.22 10.42 -16.85
CA VAL A 165 2.67 10.55 -18.22
C VAL A 165 1.37 9.75 -18.40
N GLU A 166 1.15 8.74 -17.55
CA GLU A 166 -0.11 7.98 -17.42
C GLU A 166 -1.23 8.79 -16.75
#